data_AF-A0A1E5AAK6-F1
#
_entry.id   AF-A0A1E5AAK6-F1
#
_cell.length_a   1.000
_cell.length_b   1.000
_cell.length_c   1.000
_cell.angle_alpha   90.00
_cell.angle_beta   90.00
_cell.angle_gamma   90.00
#
_symmetry.space_group_name_H-M   'P 1'
#
loop_
_entity.id
_entity.type
_entity.pdbx_description
1 polymer ?
#
loop_
_entity_poly.entity_id
_entity_poly.type
_entity_poly.pdbx_seq_one_letter_code
_entity_poly.pdbx_strand_id
1 'polypeptide(L)' 'MDIHRFPKSDIQVATVIENNDPDGLSRVKVQFPWQKHLGSTTPWIRMMLPHAGVDKGFHFIPEIGE' A
#
# COMPACT_ATOMS: atom_id res chain seq x y z
N MET A 1 26.74 12.69 -11.09
CA MET A 1 25.34 12.41 -10.73
C MET A 1 24.50 12.86 -11.90
N ASP A 2 23.67 11.98 -12.46
CA ASP A 2 22.75 12.34 -13.55
C ASP A 2 21.45 12.89 -12.94
N ILE A 3 21.18 14.18 -13.16
CA ILE A 3 20.02 14.90 -12.62
C ILE A 3 18.70 14.53 -13.33
N HIS A 4 18.75 13.79 -14.44
CA HIS A 4 17.58 13.37 -15.21
C HIS A 4 17.13 11.94 -14.90
N ARG A 5 17.82 11.24 -13.99
CA ARG A 5 17.49 9.86 -13.64
C ARG A 5 16.26 9.82 -12.74
N PHE A 6 15.28 8.96 -13.09
CA PHE A 6 14.15 8.69 -12.20
C PHE A 6 14.62 8.07 -10.87
N PRO A 7 14.11 8.55 -9.73
CA PRO A 7 14.42 7.94 -8.44
C PRO A 7 13.92 6.49 -8.42
N LYS A 8 14.76 5.58 -7.94
CA LYS A 8 14.40 4.18 -7.71
C LYS A 8 14.39 3.92 -6.21
N SER A 9 13.38 3.23 -5.74
CA SER A 9 13.30 2.69 -4.38
C SER A 9 13.45 1.18 -4.44
N ASP A 10 14.11 0.62 -3.44
CA ASP A 10 14.05 -0.81 -3.14
C ASP A 10 12.70 -1.16 -2.45
N ILE A 11 12.47 -2.46 -2.24
CA ILE A 11 11.31 -2.96 -1.50
C ILE A 11 11.37 -2.45 -0.06
N GLN A 12 10.22 -1.99 0.46
CA GLN A 12 10.10 -1.43 1.80
C GLN A 12 8.98 -2.14 2.57
N VAL A 13 9.23 -2.43 3.85
CA VAL A 13 8.22 -2.98 4.77
C VAL A 13 7.43 -1.85 5.39
N ALA A 14 6.12 -2.04 5.55
CA ALA A 14 5.21 -1.11 6.20
C ALA A 14 4.15 -1.87 6.99
N THR A 15 3.50 -1.19 7.92
CA THR A 15 2.39 -1.74 8.71
C THR A 15 1.07 -1.17 8.20
N VAL A 16 0.04 -1.99 8.09
CA VAL A 16 -1.31 -1.58 7.70
C VAL A 16 -1.95 -0.77 8.83
N ILE A 17 -2.40 0.44 8.51
CA ILE A 17 -3.02 1.37 9.47
C ILE A 17 -4.51 1.59 9.23
N GLU A 18 -4.99 1.33 8.01
CA GLU A 18 -6.39 1.45 7.63
C GLU A 18 -6.66 0.55 6.42
N ASN A 19 -7.76 -0.20 6.46
CA ASN A 19 -8.14 -1.13 5.41
C ASN A 19 -9.59 -0.94 4.92
N ASN A 20 -10.32 0.04 5.46
CA ASN A 20 -11.69 0.36 5.05
C ASN A 20 -11.72 1.41 3.93
N ASP A 21 -11.42 0.97 2.71
CA ASP A 21 -11.37 1.82 1.52
C ASP A 21 -12.77 2.38 1.17
N PRO A 22 -12.99 3.72 1.22
CA PRO A 22 -14.28 4.33 0.94
C PRO A 22 -14.77 4.12 -0.50
N ASP A 23 -13.85 3.85 -1.44
CA ASP A 23 -14.19 3.65 -2.85
C ASP A 23 -14.45 2.16 -3.17
N GLY A 24 -14.33 1.25 -2.19
CA GLY A 24 -14.54 -0.19 -2.40
C GLY A 24 -13.52 -0.85 -3.32
N LEU A 25 -12.37 -0.22 -3.57
CA LEU A 25 -11.33 -0.70 -4.51
C LEU A 25 -10.31 -1.64 -3.85
N SER A 26 -10.54 -2.02 -2.59
CA SER A 26 -9.67 -2.94 -1.85
C SER A 26 -8.24 -2.42 -1.69
N ARG A 27 -8.10 -1.11 -1.50
CA ARG A 27 -6.83 -0.45 -1.19
C ARG A 27 -6.61 -0.45 0.32
N VAL A 28 -5.35 -0.28 0.71
CA VAL A 28 -4.98 -0.08 2.12
C VAL A 28 -4.21 1.21 2.28
N LYS A 29 -4.19 1.77 3.49
CA LYS A 29 -3.17 2.73 3.90
C LYS A 29 -2.18 2.01 4.79
N VAL A 30 -0.91 2.31 4.59
CA VAL A 30 0.17 1.77 5.40
C VAL A 30 0.98 2.89 6.03
N GLN A 31 1.79 2.54 7.01
CA GLN A 31 2.77 3.43 7.59
C GLN A 31 4.15 2.78 7.51
N PHE A 32 5.07 3.47 6.81
CA PHE A 32 6.46 3.04 6.79
C PHE A 32 7.15 3.40 8.12
N PRO A 33 8.22 2.68 8.52
CA PRO A 33 8.98 2.99 9.73
C PRO A 33 9.44 4.45 9.82
N TRP A 34 9.87 5.01 8.68
CA TRP A 34 10.31 6.41 8.58
C TRP A 34 9.15 7.41 8.61
N GLN A 35 7.88 7.02 8.46
CA GLN A 35 6.74 7.94 8.62
C GLN A 35 6.30 8.08 10.08
N LYS A 36 6.64 7.12 10.96
CA LYS A 36 6.18 7.07 12.34
C LYS A 36 6.44 8.37 13.11
N HIS A 37 7.65 8.92 12.99
CA HIS A 37 8.03 10.16 13.67
C HIS A 37 7.29 11.41 13.17
N LEU A 38 6.71 11.36 11.96
CA LEU A 38 5.91 12.45 11.39
C LEU A 38 4.42 12.29 11.69
N GLY A 39 3.99 11.18 12.30
CA GLY A 39 2.58 10.84 12.48
C GLY A 39 1.82 10.73 11.16
N SER A 40 2.53 10.52 10.04
CA SER A 40 1.94 10.48 8.70
C SER A 40 1.77 9.05 8.21
N THR A 41 0.95 8.88 7.18
CA THR A 41 0.64 7.60 6.54
C THR A 41 0.61 7.78 5.03
N THR A 42 0.55 6.68 4.29
CA THR A 42 0.41 6.74 2.84
C THR A 42 -0.99 7.20 2.43
N PRO A 43 -1.16 7.70 1.20
CA PRO A 43 -2.45 7.62 0.50
C PRO A 43 -2.94 6.17 0.39
N TRP A 44 -4.14 5.99 -0.14
CA TRP A 44 -4.65 4.67 -0.51
C TRP A 44 -3.78 4.04 -1.60
N ILE A 45 -3.15 2.90 -1.29
CA ILE A 45 -2.29 2.17 -2.21
C ILE A 45 -2.96 0.88 -2.67
N ARG A 46 -2.74 0.54 -3.95
CA ARG A 46 -3.26 -0.70 -4.54
C ARG A 46 -2.45 -1.90 -4.06
N MET A 47 -3.14 -3.01 -3.88
CA MET A 47 -2.53 -4.30 -3.60
C MET A 47 -2.28 -5.10 -4.88
N MET A 48 -1.22 -5.90 -4.85
CA MET A 48 -0.97 -6.93 -5.87
C MET A 48 -1.77 -8.18 -5.50
N LEU A 49 -2.55 -8.70 -6.45
CA LEU A 49 -3.35 -9.92 -6.28
C LEU A 49 -2.83 -11.01 -7.22
N PRO A 50 -2.80 -12.29 -6.79
CA PRO A 50 -2.43 -13.40 -7.68
C PRO A 50 -3.35 -13.53 -8.90
N HIS A 51 -4.62 -13.13 -8.78
CA HIS A 51 -5.58 -13.07 -9.89
C HIS A 51 -6.66 -12.02 -9.59
N ALA A 52 -6.89 -11.09 -10.51
CA ALA A 52 -7.87 -10.00 -10.39
C ALA A 52 -8.81 -9.93 -11.61
N GLY A 53 -9.50 -11.04 -11.93
CA GLY A 53 -10.54 -11.04 -12.97
C GLY A 53 -11.83 -10.35 -12.48
N VAL A 54 -12.70 -9.98 -13.43
CA VAL A 54 -13.93 -9.20 -13.16
C VAL A 54 -14.88 -9.92 -12.20
N ASP A 55 -15.18 -11.20 -12.48
CA ASP A 55 -16.13 -11.99 -11.66
C ASP A 55 -15.43 -13.12 -10.88
N LYS A 56 -14.12 -13.30 -11.06
CA LYS A 56 -13.32 -14.38 -10.48
C LYS A 56 -11.92 -13.90 -10.18
N GLY A 57 -11.43 -14.18 -8.98
CA GLY A 57 -10.10 -13.80 -8.55
C GLY A 57 -9.86 -14.10 -7.08
N PHE A 58 -8.73 -13.62 -6.59
CA PHE A 58 -8.42 -13.59 -5.16
C PHE A 58 -8.79 -12.22 -4.60
N HIS A 59 -9.48 -12.23 -3.48
CA HIS A 59 -9.82 -11.02 -2.74
C HIS A 59 -9.61 -11.28 -1.26
N PHE A 60 -8.64 -10.59 -0.68
CA PHE A 60 -8.38 -10.59 0.75
C PHE A 60 -7.87 -9.21 1.14
N ILE A 61 -8.24 -8.77 2.34
CA ILE A 61 -7.86 -7.48 2.88
C ILE A 61 -7.02 -7.75 4.14
N PRO A 62 -5.77 -7.29 4.19
CA PRO A 62 -4.91 -7.42 5.36
C PRO A 62 -5.53 -6.77 6.60
N GLU A 63 -5.18 -7.31 7.77
CA GLU A 63 -5.67 -6.76 9.04
C GLU A 63 -4.90 -5.49 9.42
N ILE A 64 -5.55 -4.61 10.19
CA ILE A 64 -4.87 -3.45 10.75
C ILE A 64 -3.84 -3.93 11.77
N GLY A 65 -2.60 -3.49 11.63
CA GLY A 65 -1.48 -3.89 12.48
C GLY A 65 -0.57 -4.97 11.89
N GLU A 66 -0.92 -5.53 10.74
CA GLU A 66 -0.08 -6.44 9.95
C GLU A 66 1.03 -5.69 9.20
#